data_AF-F0HAD2-F1
#
_entry.id   AF-F0HAD2-F1
#
_cell.length_a   1.000
_cell.length_b   1.000
_cell.length_c   1.000
_cell.angle_alpha   90.00
_cell.angle_beta   90.00
_cell.angle_gamma   90.00
#
_symmetry.space_group_name_H-M   'P 1'
#
loop_
_entity.id
_entity.type
_entity.pdbx_description
1 polymer ?
#
loop_
_entity_poly.entity_id
_entity_poly.type
_entity_poly.pdbx_seq_one_letter_code
_entity_poly.pdbx_strand_id
1 'polypeptide(L)'
;MKFKNAVASFKLGLGVKTEGNLVISGTKGYAYVPAPWWKTDYYELRYEDQNQNKKFFYKWDGDGLRYEIQEFISCIVNHRFSTARLRRKESIAMAEIMESFTNRINFKEI
;
A
#
# COMPACT_ATOMS: atom_id res chain seq x y z
N MET A 1 13.47 -0.29 -4.48
CA MET A 1 13.89 -0.80 -3.15
C MET A 1 14.13 -2.31 -3.24
N LYS A 2 15.25 -2.82 -2.72
CA LYS A 2 15.60 -4.24 -2.74
C LYS A 2 15.42 -4.83 -1.34
N PHE A 3 14.70 -5.92 -1.24
CA PHE A 3 14.55 -6.74 -0.03
C PHE A 3 15.34 -8.04 -0.19
N LYS A 4 15.44 -8.83 0.88
CA LYS A 4 16.19 -10.11 0.88
C LYS A 4 15.86 -11.00 -0.31
N ASN A 5 14.57 -11.17 -0.61
CA ASN A 5 14.06 -12.06 -1.67
C ASN A 5 13.01 -11.36 -2.58
N ALA A 6 12.94 -10.03 -2.58
CA ALA A 6 11.91 -9.30 -3.32
C ALA A 6 12.42 -7.92 -3.77
N VAL A 7 11.76 -7.34 -4.76
CA VAL A 7 12.02 -5.98 -5.23
C VAL A 7 10.71 -5.22 -5.28
N ALA A 8 10.73 -3.96 -4.86
CA ALA A 8 9.61 -3.04 -5.02
C ALA A 8 10.05 -1.80 -5.79
N SER A 9 9.19 -1.35 -6.69
CA SER A 9 9.33 -0.08 -7.43
C SER A 9 8.05 0.71 -7.27
N PHE A 10 8.17 2.02 -7.13
CA PHE A 10 7.04 2.92 -7.05
C PHE A 10 7.28 4.11 -7.97
N LYS A 11 6.22 4.61 -8.60
CA LYS A 11 6.27 5.78 -9.47
C LYS A 11 5.30 6.83 -8.91
N LEU A 12 5.78 8.06 -8.80
CA LEU A 12 5.04 9.22 -8.31
C LEU A 12 5.21 10.36 -9.31
N GLY A 13 4.17 11.15 -9.49
CA GLY A 13 4.19 12.36 -10.30
C GLY A 13 3.58 13.53 -9.54
N LEU A 14 4.35 14.62 -9.38
CA LEU A 14 3.83 15.92 -8.96
C LEU A 14 3.46 16.70 -10.23
N GLY A 15 2.18 16.99 -10.43
CA GLY A 15 1.69 17.73 -11.61
C GLY A 15 1.47 16.89 -12.88
N VAL A 16 1.72 15.58 -12.83
CA VAL A 16 1.42 14.65 -13.93
C VAL A 16 0.60 13.47 -13.41
N LYS A 17 -0.36 13.01 -14.21
CA LYS A 17 -1.14 11.81 -13.87
C LYS A 17 -0.34 10.57 -14.22
N THR A 18 -0.18 9.67 -13.26
CA THR A 18 0.40 8.33 -13.48
C THR A 18 -0.69 7.27 -13.31
N GLU A 19 -0.50 6.10 -13.93
CA GLU A 19 -1.32 4.94 -13.61
C GLU A 19 -1.09 4.58 -12.12
N GLY A 20 -2.07 4.93 -11.29
CA GLY A 20 -2.02 4.77 -9.84
C GLY A 20 -2.49 3.39 -9.41
N ASN A 21 -2.10 2.33 -10.13
CA ASN A 21 -2.43 0.95 -9.80
C ASN A 21 -1.37 0.34 -8.87
N LEU A 22 -1.71 -0.76 -8.20
CA LEU A 22 -0.78 -1.55 -7.40
C LEU A 22 -0.77 -2.99 -7.92
N VAL A 23 0.43 -3.52 -8.14
CA VAL A 23 0.65 -4.89 -8.59
C VAL A 23 1.59 -5.59 -7.62
N ILE A 24 1.15 -6.74 -7.10
CA ILE A 24 1.96 -7.59 -6.23
C ILE A 24 2.13 -8.93 -6.93
N SER A 25 3.32 -9.16 -7.49
CA SER A 25 3.63 -10.39 -8.24
C SER A 25 4.21 -11.47 -7.33
N GLY A 26 3.76 -12.71 -7.52
CA GLY A 26 4.27 -13.90 -6.87
C GLY A 26 4.54 -15.01 -7.89
N THR A 27 4.89 -16.20 -7.41
CA THR A 27 5.29 -17.32 -8.27
C THR A 27 4.12 -18.01 -8.98
N LYS A 28 2.88 -17.78 -8.56
CA LYS A 28 1.68 -18.44 -9.09
C LYS A 28 0.71 -17.48 -9.77
N GLY A 29 1.09 -16.22 -9.92
CA GLY A 29 0.20 -15.15 -10.34
C GLY A 29 0.52 -13.82 -9.67
N TYR A 30 -0.39 -12.86 -9.79
CA TYR A 30 -0.24 -11.53 -9.23
C TYR A 30 -1.57 -10.99 -8.70
N ALA A 31 -1.51 -10.20 -7.63
CA ALA A 31 -2.62 -9.38 -7.18
C ALA A 31 -2.60 -8.05 -7.94
N TYR A 32 -3.72 -7.68 -8.53
CA TYR A 32 -3.93 -6.43 -9.24
C TYR A 32 -4.94 -5.57 -8.50
N VAL A 33 -4.55 -4.36 -8.14
CA VAL A 33 -5.41 -3.34 -7.56
C VAL A 33 -5.54 -2.19 -8.55
N PRO A 34 -6.74 -1.92 -9.08
CA PRO A 34 -6.99 -0.82 -10.00
C PRO A 34 -6.65 0.55 -9.40
N ALA A 35 -6.43 1.52 -10.28
CA ALA A 35 -6.22 2.90 -9.86
C ALA A 35 -7.53 3.57 -9.41
N PRO A 36 -7.50 4.45 -8.38
CA PRO A 36 -6.38 4.70 -7.49
C PRO A 36 -6.25 3.62 -6.39
N TRP A 37 -5.08 2.99 -6.29
CA TRP A 37 -4.87 1.86 -5.37
C TRP A 37 -5.11 2.22 -3.89
N TRP A 38 -4.92 3.48 -3.50
CA TRP A 38 -5.16 3.95 -2.13
C TRP A 38 -6.65 4.04 -1.79
N LYS A 39 -7.55 4.07 -2.79
CA LYS A 39 -9.01 3.99 -2.64
C LYS A 39 -9.51 2.73 -3.34
N THR A 40 -9.13 1.57 -2.78
CA THR A 40 -9.45 0.27 -3.37
C THR A 40 -10.92 -0.11 -3.14
N ASP A 41 -11.70 -0.16 -4.22
CA ASP A 41 -13.06 -0.75 -4.21
C ASP A 41 -13.02 -2.27 -4.41
N TYR A 42 -12.04 -2.76 -5.14
CA TYR A 42 -11.84 -4.18 -5.39
C TYR A 42 -10.40 -4.48 -5.77
N TYR A 43 -10.00 -5.73 -5.62
CA TYR A 43 -8.76 -6.25 -6.18
C TYR A 43 -8.99 -7.58 -6.88
N GLU A 44 -8.10 -7.91 -7.80
CA GLU A 44 -8.16 -9.13 -8.59
C GLU A 44 -6.92 -9.99 -8.28
N LEU A 45 -7.15 -11.26 -7.93
CA LEU A 45 -6.10 -12.26 -7.96
C LEU A 45 -6.10 -12.88 -9.34
N ARG A 46 -5.01 -12.67 -10.08
CA ARG A 46 -4.84 -13.19 -11.43
C ARG A 46 -3.79 -14.29 -11.43
N TYR A 47 -4.17 -15.46 -11.93
CA TYR A 47 -3.31 -16.64 -12.03
C TYR A 47 -2.87 -16.87 -13.48
N GLU A 48 -2.00 -17.84 -13.71
CA GLU A 48 -1.60 -18.24 -15.07
C GLU A 48 -2.80 -18.73 -15.89
N ASP A 49 -3.66 -19.52 -15.24
CA ASP A 49 -4.96 -19.93 -15.78
C ASP A 49 -6.01 -18.85 -15.48
N GLN A 50 -6.47 -18.17 -16.52
CA GLN A 50 -7.44 -17.09 -16.40
C GLN A 50 -8.79 -17.55 -15.82
N ASN A 51 -9.13 -18.84 -15.95
CA ASN A 51 -10.36 -19.39 -15.37
C ASN A 51 -10.33 -19.41 -13.83
N GLN A 52 -9.15 -19.32 -13.24
CA GLN A 52 -8.96 -19.30 -11.79
C GLN A 52 -8.94 -17.89 -11.22
N ASN A 53 -9.03 -16.85 -12.06
CA ASN A 53 -9.00 -15.47 -11.62
C ASN A 53 -10.17 -15.17 -10.67
N LYS A 54 -9.87 -14.50 -9.55
CA LYS A 54 -10.87 -14.14 -8.53
C LYS A 54 -10.89 -12.65 -8.34
N LYS A 55 -12.09 -12.06 -8.31
CA LYS A 55 -12.31 -10.65 -7.96
C LYS A 55 -12.91 -10.57 -6.57
N PHE A 56 -12.33 -9.70 -5.74
CA PHE A 56 -12.80 -9.45 -4.39
C PHE A 56 -13.23 -7.99 -4.28
N PHE A 57 -14.52 -7.78 -4.02
CA PHE A 57 -15.09 -6.45 -3.86
C PHE A 57 -15.19 -6.09 -2.39
N TYR A 58 -14.73 -4.90 -2.03
CA TYR A 58 -14.84 -4.34 -0.69
C TYR A 58 -15.61 -3.03 -0.77
N LYS A 59 -16.80 -3.02 -0.17
CA LYS A 59 -17.54 -1.78 0.02
C LYS A 59 -16.98 -1.08 1.25
N TRP A 60 -16.07 -0.15 1.04
CA TRP A 60 -15.73 0.85 2.05
C TRP A 60 -16.75 1.98 1.93
N ASP A 61 -17.44 2.37 3.01
CA ASP A 61 -18.24 3.59 2.93
C ASP A 61 -17.33 4.82 3.06
N GLY A 62 -17.54 5.77 2.15
CA GLY A 62 -16.79 7.03 2.11
C GLY A 62 -15.32 6.82 1.73
N ASP A 63 -14.44 7.59 2.37
CA ASP A 63 -13.00 7.59 2.05
C ASP A 63 -12.16 6.71 2.99
N GLY A 64 -12.81 5.87 3.80
CA GLY A 64 -12.11 4.94 4.70
C GLY A 64 -11.58 5.55 6.00
N LEU A 65 -11.55 6.88 6.15
CA LEU A 65 -11.08 7.58 7.36
C LEU A 65 -11.80 7.15 8.64
N ARG A 66 -13.08 6.78 8.54
CA ARG A 66 -13.88 6.30 9.68
C ARG A 66 -13.25 5.09 10.38
N TYR A 67 -12.57 4.22 9.64
CA TYR A 67 -11.95 3.01 10.19
C TYR A 67 -10.64 3.34 10.91
N GLU A 68 -9.90 4.33 10.44
CA GLU A 68 -8.69 4.83 11.12
C GLU A 68 -9.07 5.55 12.42
N ILE A 69 -10.11 6.38 12.40
CA ILE A 69 -10.64 7.04 13.61
C ILE A 69 -11.12 6.01 14.62
N GLN A 70 -11.85 4.99 14.17
CA GLN A 70 -12.31 3.91 15.04
C GLN A 70 -11.13 3.18 15.70
N GLU A 71 -10.08 2.85 14.94
CA GLU A 71 -8.90 2.18 15.48
C GLU A 71 -8.13 3.10 16.45
N PHE A 72 -8.07 4.40 16.17
CA PHE A 72 -7.48 5.39 17.07
C PHE A 72 -8.21 5.48 18.41
N ILE A 73 -9.54 5.56 18.40
CA ILE A 73 -10.37 5.55 19.62
C ILE A 73 -10.17 4.23 20.37
N SER A 74 -10.14 3.09 19.66
CA SER A 74 -9.86 1.78 20.25
C SER A 74 -8.50 1.73 20.94
N CYS A 75 -7.48 2.37 20.38
CA CYS A 75 -6.18 2.51 21.02
C CYS A 75 -6.25 3.31 22.33
N ILE A 76 -7.00 4.42 22.36
CA ILE A 76 -7.18 5.23 23.57
C ILE A 76 -7.90 4.42 24.65
N VAL A 77 -9.05 3.83 24.33
CA VAL A 77 -9.90 3.10 25.29
C VAL A 77 -9.17 1.89 25.87
N ASN A 78 -8.38 1.18 25.06
CA ASN A 78 -7.67 -0.02 25.50
C ASN A 78 -6.24 0.26 25.96
N HIS A 79 -5.84 1.53 26.11
CA HIS A 79 -4.49 1.95 26.50
C HIS A 79 -3.37 1.33 25.64
N ARG A 80 -3.62 1.18 24.32
CA ARG A 80 -2.66 0.62 23.36
C ARG A 80 -1.95 1.72 22.61
N PHE A 81 -0.62 1.74 22.68
CA PHE A 81 0.24 2.69 21.97
C PHE A 81 0.49 2.35 20.49
N SER A 82 -0.01 1.21 20.01
CA SER A 82 0.13 0.79 18.62
C SER A 82 -1.03 -0.08 18.19
N THR A 83 -1.39 0.02 16.92
CA THR A 83 -2.40 -0.84 16.32
C THR A 83 -1.73 -2.11 15.77
N ALA A 84 -2.49 -3.19 15.59
CA ALA A 84 -1.99 -4.37 14.89
C ALA A 84 -1.81 -4.13 13.39
N ARG A 85 -2.51 -3.12 12.83
CA ARG A 85 -2.54 -2.80 11.40
C ARG A 85 -1.41 -1.86 10.98
N LEU A 86 -0.95 -0.99 11.88
CA LEU A 86 0.16 -0.07 11.71
C LEU A 86 0.92 0.08 13.04
N ARG A 87 2.09 -0.54 13.10
CA ARG A 87 2.98 -0.52 14.27
C ARG A 87 3.97 0.63 14.18
N ARG A 88 4.52 1.02 15.33
CA ARG A 88 5.53 2.09 15.44
C ARG A 88 6.72 1.88 14.49
N LYS A 89 7.21 0.65 14.38
CA LYS A 89 8.31 0.30 13.45
C LYS A 89 7.99 0.58 11.98
N GLU A 90 6.73 0.38 11.58
CA GLU A 90 6.28 0.62 10.21
C GLU A 90 6.21 2.13 9.96
N SER A 91 5.69 2.90 10.94
CA SER A 91 5.68 4.36 10.89
C SER A 91 7.08 4.98 10.85
N ILE A 92 8.03 4.49 11.65
CA ILE A 92 9.43 4.93 11.62
C ILE A 92 10.05 4.64 10.25
N ALA A 93 9.87 3.42 9.72
CA ALA A 93 10.41 3.06 8.41
C ALA A 93 9.83 3.93 7.27
N MET A 94 8.55 4.30 7.34
CA MET A 94 7.94 5.23 6.38
C MET A 94 8.62 6.61 6.43
N ALA A 95 8.84 7.14 7.64
CA ALA A 95 9.52 8.42 7.83
C ALA A 95 10.97 8.39 7.33
N GLU A 96 11.71 7.32 7.62
CA GLU A 96 13.09 7.12 7.14
C GLU A 96 13.17 7.09 5.60
N ILE A 97 12.21 6.44 4.94
CA ILE A 97 12.14 6.40 3.47
C ILE A 97 11.85 7.81 2.90
N MET A 98 10.91 8.54 3.51
CA MET A 98 10.57 9.91 3.11
C MET A 98 11.76 10.86 3.29
N GLU A 99 12.46 10.76 4.43
CA GLU A 99 13.66 11.53 4.73
C GLU A 99 14.79 11.19 3.74
N SER A 100 15.04 9.90 3.50
CA SER A 100 16.07 9.45 2.55
C SER A 100 15.83 10.01 1.14
N PHE A 101 14.57 10.02 0.70
CA PHE A 101 14.19 10.60 -0.59
C PHE A 101 14.39 12.12 -0.60
N THR A 102 13.98 12.82 0.46
CA THR A 102 14.13 14.28 0.60
C THR A 102 15.61 14.70 0.59
N ASN A 103 16.45 13.94 1.28
CA ASN A 103 17.91 14.15 1.34
C ASN A 103 18.65 13.65 0.10
N ARG A 104 17.93 13.21 -0.95
CA ARG A 104 18.49 12.71 -2.22
C ARG A 104 19.48 11.55 -2.04
N ILE A 105 19.32 10.73 -1.01
CA ILE A 105 20.18 9.57 -0.78
C ILE A 105 19.84 8.49 -1.82
N ASN A 106 20.84 8.02 -2.56
CA ASN A 106 20.66 7.09 -3.69
C ASN A 106 19.74 7.62 -4.80
N PHE A 107 19.67 8.95 -4.97
CA PHE A 107 18.86 9.61 -5.99
C PHE A 107 19.61 9.69 -7.33
N LYS A 108 18.89 9.50 -8.44
CA LYS A 108 19.38 9.69 -9.81
C LYS A 108 18.40 10.59 -10.55
N GLU A 109 18.87 11.73 -11.04
CA GLU A 109 18.15 12.53 -12.04
C GLU A 109 18.27 11.83 -13.40
N ILE A 110 17.14 11.73 -14.10
CA ILE A 110 17.02 11.16 -15.45
C ILE A 110 16.67 12.31 -16.39
#